data_AF-A0A9P7EEF5-F1
#
_entry.id   AF-A0A9P7EEF5-F1
#
_cell.length_a   1.000
_cell.length_b   1.000
_cell.length_c   1.000
_cell.angle_alpha   90.00
_cell.angle_beta   90.00
_cell.angle_gamma   90.00
#
_symmetry.space_group_name_H-M   'P 1'
#
loop_
_entity.id
_entity.type
_entity.pdbx_description
1 polymer ?
#
loop_
_entity_poly.entity_id
_entity_poly.type
_entity_poly.pdbx_seq_one_letter_code
_entity_poly.pdbx_strand_id
1 'polypeptide(L)'
;MDKDHEQFRIYLLGETDCRHGVGPFDFFASGWFIDTYTIPWQNGLRYERATLLNITEELRCYILSFLPYNQILRCASPTLKLCRTMHTTVKNSVDLQYAIELGAQGLVQVHPPIVSIAECLRILREKANACILDNLALRLIPQRLSVTLSTGKEHLSASGSQLVTVTRAPDKRLSSRAHVYHCAFVNVLGDRLALYGEAAVKDGYGYWSLHVWNWHEGVQADVGVFFPLSFKNSHSTFPYIKDICVVGEGYRSFSEIRFLTKEKLLAFTSYGHIEPYDVEDLSKAPRLQARFTLPYNSSNMHLYGIQYPPVLHSASSCAHLATPDNHWIWTTNTADRVLCLSNRGPGPLFVITARLFFMNIPPSWFDATSEDGLSVPWSSWGPQNSRCFSGSLHGAGGSRVVSFAKLNNYNDQDPVLLRMMDFNTSAVARGIGKVVREATTYHSFNKDEMSVTTYLPYIEAISSCILHNNALSFALDEEQVALLEQSECISTCQVNDVQHLPE
;
A
#
# COMPACT_ATOMS: atom_id res chain seq x y z
N MET A 1 -46.23 27.72 -18.94
CA MET A 1 -44.88 28.06 -19.42
C MET A 1 -43.91 27.28 -18.56
N ASP A 2 -43.74 26.00 -18.88
CA ASP A 2 -42.70 25.16 -18.29
C ASP A 2 -41.42 25.40 -19.08
N LYS A 3 -40.32 25.66 -18.36
CA LYS A 3 -38.98 25.71 -18.94
C LYS A 3 -38.40 24.30 -18.80
N ASP A 4 -38.39 23.56 -19.89
CA ASP A 4 -37.65 22.30 -19.98
C ASP A 4 -36.16 22.58 -19.78
N HIS A 5 -35.60 22.01 -18.72
CA HIS A 5 -34.15 21.99 -18.50
C HIS A 5 -33.57 20.81 -19.27
N GLU A 6 -32.92 21.07 -20.41
CA GLU A 6 -32.10 20.07 -21.10
C GLU A 6 -30.90 19.69 -20.21
N GLN A 7 -30.79 18.40 -19.88
CA GLN A 7 -29.70 17.85 -19.08
C GLN A 7 -28.73 17.10 -20.01
N PHE A 8 -27.55 17.66 -20.25
CA PHE A 8 -26.51 17.00 -21.04
C PHE A 8 -25.71 16.03 -20.17
N ARG A 9 -25.59 14.77 -20.60
CA ARG A 9 -24.67 13.78 -20.01
C ARG A 9 -23.55 13.51 -21.00
N ILE A 10 -22.31 13.65 -20.54
CA ILE A 10 -21.09 13.40 -21.33
C ILE A 10 -20.47 12.10 -20.81
N TYR A 11 -20.25 11.14 -21.71
CA TYR A 11 -19.54 9.89 -21.41
C TYR A 11 -18.17 9.92 -22.08
N LEU A 12 -17.11 9.64 -21.31
CA LEU A 12 -15.75 9.46 -21.83
C LEU A 12 -15.48 7.96 -21.90
N LEU A 13 -15.42 7.41 -23.12
CA LEU A 13 -15.13 5.99 -23.37
C LEU A 13 -13.72 5.84 -23.94
N GLY A 14 -12.95 4.91 -23.37
CA GLY A 14 -11.68 4.44 -23.92
C GLY A 14 -11.84 3.05 -24.51
N GLU A 15 -11.40 2.85 -25.76
CA GLU A 15 -11.44 1.55 -26.43
C GLU A 15 -10.02 0.94 -26.46
N THR A 16 -9.86 -0.34 -26.10
CA THR A 16 -8.59 -1.08 -26.26
C THR A 16 -8.74 -2.13 -27.34
N ASP A 17 -7.90 -2.08 -28.38
CA ASP A 17 -7.93 -3.03 -29.50
C ASP A 17 -7.25 -4.36 -29.11
N CYS A 18 -8.04 -5.42 -28.94
CA CYS A 18 -7.57 -6.77 -28.68
C CYS A 18 -7.54 -7.55 -30.00
N ARG A 19 -6.50 -7.36 -30.82
CA ARG A 19 -6.23 -8.24 -31.97
C ARG A 19 -4.77 -8.69 -32.00
N HIS A 20 -4.59 -10.01 -31.86
CA HIS A 20 -3.40 -10.86 -32.05
C HIS A 20 -2.49 -11.09 -30.84
N GLY A 21 -2.33 -12.36 -30.49
CA GLY A 21 -1.39 -12.83 -29.48
C GLY A 21 0.04 -12.92 -30.02
N VAL A 22 0.91 -12.03 -29.55
CA VAL A 22 2.38 -12.17 -29.47
C VAL A 22 2.82 -11.43 -28.19
N GLY A 23 3.95 -11.83 -27.59
CA GLY A 23 4.38 -11.51 -26.21
C GLY A 23 4.53 -10.04 -25.80
N PRO A 24 4.94 -9.78 -24.54
CA PRO A 24 4.59 -8.55 -23.84
C PRO A 24 5.66 -7.47 -24.01
N PHE A 25 5.71 -6.79 -25.15
CA PHE A 25 6.31 -5.44 -25.24
C PHE A 25 5.66 -4.69 -26.42
N ASP A 26 5.30 -3.43 -26.14
CA ASP A 26 4.76 -2.40 -27.03
C ASP A 26 3.25 -2.43 -27.37
N PHE A 27 2.49 -1.56 -26.69
CA PHE A 27 1.18 -1.09 -27.13
C PHE A 27 1.12 0.45 -27.03
N PHE A 28 0.92 1.13 -28.18
CA PHE A 28 0.48 2.53 -28.24
C PHE A 28 -0.56 2.69 -29.34
N ALA A 29 -1.81 2.93 -28.96
CA ALA A 29 -2.73 3.94 -29.49
C ALA A 29 -4.18 3.53 -29.21
N SER A 30 -4.87 4.27 -28.35
CA SER A 30 -6.34 4.30 -28.30
C SER A 30 -6.82 5.74 -28.38
N GLY A 31 -7.89 5.95 -29.15
CA GLY A 31 -8.56 7.24 -29.29
C GLY A 31 -9.60 7.45 -28.19
N TRP A 32 -9.77 8.69 -27.76
CA TRP A 32 -10.83 9.09 -26.83
C TRP A 32 -12.01 9.63 -27.63
N PHE A 33 -13.23 9.19 -27.31
CA PHE A 33 -14.46 9.67 -27.92
C PHE A 33 -15.35 10.34 -26.87
N ILE A 34 -16.05 11.42 -27.27
CA ILE A 34 -17.22 11.93 -26.56
C ILE A 34 -18.43 11.48 -27.35
N ASP A 35 -19.30 10.69 -26.70
CA ASP A 35 -20.65 10.48 -27.20
C ASP A 35 -21.58 11.48 -26.51
N THR A 36 -22.14 12.40 -27.30
CA THR A 36 -23.24 13.27 -26.87
C THR A 36 -24.55 12.65 -27.32
N TYR A 37 -25.42 12.27 -26.37
CA TYR A 37 -26.77 11.82 -26.69
C TYR A 37 -27.74 12.99 -26.56
N THR A 38 -28.39 13.35 -27.67
CA THR A 38 -29.66 14.06 -27.64
C THR A 38 -30.74 13.03 -27.93
N ILE A 39 -31.75 12.88 -27.07
CA ILE A 39 -32.87 11.98 -27.33
C ILE A 39 -33.86 12.72 -28.24
N PRO A 40 -34.06 12.28 -29.49
CA PRO A 40 -35.37 12.45 -30.09
C PRO A 40 -36.00 11.11 -30.46
N TRP A 41 -37.28 11.05 -30.11
CA TRP A 41 -38.24 10.08 -30.62
C TRP A 41 -38.17 9.99 -32.15
N GLN A 42 -38.07 8.75 -32.65
CA GLN A 42 -38.44 8.28 -33.99
C GLN A 42 -38.03 9.20 -35.17
N ASN A 43 -36.90 8.90 -35.81
CA ASN A 43 -36.77 8.60 -37.24
C ASN A 43 -35.30 8.66 -37.67
N GLY A 44 -34.85 7.65 -38.42
CA GLY A 44 -33.45 7.33 -38.67
C GLY A 44 -32.60 8.48 -39.22
N LEU A 45 -31.78 9.08 -38.36
CA LEU A 45 -30.68 9.97 -38.72
C LEU A 45 -29.34 9.28 -38.48
N ARG A 46 -28.37 9.55 -39.37
CA ARG A 46 -26.99 9.11 -39.25
C ARG A 46 -26.35 9.76 -38.03
N TYR A 47 -25.71 8.94 -37.19
CA TYR A 47 -24.86 9.40 -36.10
C TYR A 47 -23.56 9.97 -36.65
N GLU A 48 -23.32 11.27 -36.50
CA GLU A 48 -22.00 11.85 -36.66
C GLU A 48 -21.29 11.89 -35.32
N ARG A 49 -20.14 11.20 -35.23
CA ARG A 49 -19.26 11.27 -34.05
C ARG A 49 -18.63 12.66 -33.99
N ALA A 50 -19.07 13.49 -33.04
CA ALA A 50 -18.38 14.74 -32.74
C ALA A 50 -17.08 14.41 -31.98
N THR A 51 -15.93 14.66 -32.60
CA THR A 51 -14.66 14.52 -31.89
C THR A 51 -14.47 15.73 -30.96
N LEU A 52 -13.87 15.49 -29.79
CA LEU A 52 -13.42 16.51 -28.84
C LEU A 52 -12.55 17.61 -29.47
N LEU A 53 -11.97 17.34 -30.64
CA LEU A 53 -11.15 18.27 -31.40
C LEU A 53 -11.99 19.31 -32.16
N ASN A 54 -13.24 18.99 -32.48
CA ASN A 54 -14.13 19.82 -33.29
C ASN A 54 -14.95 20.84 -32.47
N ILE A 55 -14.92 20.76 -31.15
CA ILE A 55 -15.56 21.74 -30.26
C ILE A 55 -14.64 22.95 -30.00
N THR A 56 -15.23 24.09 -29.63
CA THR A 56 -14.49 25.33 -29.39
C THR A 56 -13.52 25.19 -28.21
N GLU A 57 -12.49 26.04 -28.16
CA GLU A 57 -11.45 25.98 -27.13
C GLU A 57 -12.03 26.16 -25.72
N GLU A 58 -13.02 27.04 -25.56
CA GLU A 58 -13.68 27.32 -24.29
C GLU A 58 -14.41 26.08 -23.77
N LEU A 59 -15.10 25.35 -24.66
CA LEU A 59 -15.79 24.11 -24.28
C LEU A 59 -14.81 23.00 -23.96
N ARG A 60 -13.67 22.90 -24.66
CA ARG A 60 -12.60 21.96 -24.29
C ARG A 60 -12.05 22.29 -22.90
N CYS A 61 -11.77 23.57 -22.63
CA CYS A 61 -11.29 24.03 -21.33
C CYS A 61 -12.28 23.68 -20.21
N TYR A 62 -13.56 23.96 -20.45
CA TYR A 62 -14.63 23.64 -19.51
C TYR A 62 -14.72 22.13 -19.24
N ILE A 63 -14.72 21.28 -20.27
CA ILE A 63 -14.76 19.82 -20.11
C ILE A 63 -13.54 19.31 -19.34
N LEU A 64 -12.34 19.78 -19.70
CA LEU A 64 -11.10 19.39 -19.04
C LEU A 64 -11.03 19.83 -17.56
N SER A 65 -11.73 20.92 -17.20
CA SER A 65 -11.76 21.42 -15.81
C SER A 65 -12.47 20.49 -14.83
N PHE A 66 -13.28 19.54 -15.32
CA PHE A 66 -13.91 18.51 -14.50
C PHE A 66 -13.02 17.29 -14.24
N LEU A 67 -11.88 17.20 -14.93
CA LEU A 67 -10.96 16.07 -14.78
C LEU A 67 -9.95 16.33 -13.65
N PRO A 68 -9.53 15.30 -12.91
CA PRO A 68 -8.40 15.43 -11.99
C PRO A 68 -7.11 15.73 -12.77
N TYR A 69 -6.16 16.43 -12.14
CA TYR A 69 -4.98 16.96 -12.84
C TYR A 69 -4.16 15.90 -13.59
N ASN A 70 -4.07 14.69 -13.03
CA ASN A 70 -3.37 13.55 -13.65
C ASN A 70 -4.03 13.11 -14.97
N GLN A 71 -5.36 13.21 -15.08
CA GLN A 71 -6.08 12.94 -16.32
C GLN A 71 -5.93 14.09 -17.32
N ILE A 72 -5.94 15.35 -16.86
CA ILE A 72 -5.65 16.51 -17.72
C ILE A 72 -4.27 16.36 -18.38
N LEU A 73 -3.25 15.95 -17.59
CA LEU A 73 -1.90 15.70 -18.11
C LEU A 73 -1.84 14.55 -19.12
N ARG A 74 -2.63 13.49 -18.92
CA ARG A 74 -2.75 12.38 -19.90
C ARG A 74 -3.39 12.87 -21.21
N CYS A 75 -4.43 13.69 -21.12
CA CYS A 75 -5.08 14.31 -22.29
C CYS A 75 -4.17 15.33 -23.00
N ALA A 76 -3.23 15.96 -22.27
CA ALA A 76 -2.23 16.87 -22.83
C ALA A 76 -0.96 16.15 -23.31
N SER A 77 -0.87 14.82 -23.17
CA SER A 77 0.40 14.13 -23.37
C SER A 77 0.86 14.19 -24.83
N PRO A 78 2.09 14.67 -25.10
CA PRO A 78 2.60 14.82 -26.46
C PRO A 78 2.84 13.48 -27.18
N THR A 79 2.80 12.35 -26.47
CA THR A 79 2.94 10.99 -27.03
C THR A 79 1.75 10.53 -27.87
N LEU A 80 0.59 11.16 -27.76
CA LEU A 80 -0.58 10.83 -28.59
C LEU A 80 -0.70 11.84 -29.75
N LYS A 81 -0.70 11.35 -31.00
CA LYS A 81 -0.89 12.19 -32.22
C LYS A 81 -2.18 13.04 -32.19
N LEU A 82 -3.21 12.58 -31.47
CA LEU A 82 -4.48 13.28 -31.25
C LEU A 82 -4.33 14.56 -30.39
N CYS A 83 -3.22 14.74 -29.67
CA CYS A 83 -3.14 15.66 -28.52
C CYS A 83 -2.39 16.97 -28.76
N ARG A 84 -2.04 17.37 -29.99
CA ARG A 84 -1.47 18.73 -30.19
C ARG A 84 -2.47 19.81 -29.83
N THR A 85 -3.72 19.67 -30.25
CA THR A 85 -4.78 20.63 -29.95
C THR A 85 -5.14 20.64 -28.46
N MET A 86 -5.19 19.47 -27.82
CA MET A 86 -5.44 19.36 -26.37
C MET A 86 -4.28 19.92 -25.55
N HIS A 87 -3.04 19.58 -25.91
CA HIS A 87 -1.85 20.16 -25.31
C HIS A 87 -1.84 21.68 -25.45
N THR A 88 -2.15 22.22 -26.64
CA THR A 88 -2.27 23.68 -26.85
C THR A 88 -3.38 24.28 -26.00
N THR A 89 -4.55 23.64 -25.91
CA THR A 89 -5.68 24.08 -25.07
C THR A 89 -5.27 24.14 -23.60
N VAL A 90 -4.65 23.09 -23.07
CA VAL A 90 -4.15 23.04 -21.68
C VAL A 90 -3.06 24.09 -21.45
N LYS A 91 -2.14 24.26 -22.41
CA LYS A 91 -1.05 25.24 -22.32
C LYS A 91 -1.51 26.70 -22.42
N ASN A 92 -2.61 26.97 -23.10
CA ASN A 92 -3.14 28.32 -23.27
C ASN A 92 -4.15 28.69 -22.17
N SER A 93 -4.82 27.70 -21.57
CA SER A 93 -5.75 27.92 -20.46
C SER A 93 -5.02 28.14 -19.15
N VAL A 94 -5.21 29.33 -18.57
CA VAL A 94 -4.67 29.67 -17.24
C VAL A 94 -5.34 28.83 -16.15
N ASP A 95 -6.63 28.55 -16.28
CA ASP A 95 -7.41 27.78 -15.30
C ASP A 95 -6.96 26.32 -15.23
N LEU A 96 -6.74 25.69 -16.39
CA LEU A 96 -6.24 24.31 -16.43
C LEU A 96 -4.80 24.23 -15.92
N GLN A 97 -3.95 25.21 -16.25
CA GLN A 97 -2.59 25.27 -15.69
C GLN A 97 -2.61 25.43 -14.18
N TYR A 98 -3.54 26.23 -13.64
CA TYR A 98 -3.72 26.41 -12.21
C TYR A 98 -4.18 25.12 -11.52
N ALA A 99 -5.17 24.42 -12.09
CA ALA A 99 -5.60 23.12 -11.57
C ALA A 99 -4.48 22.07 -11.60
N ILE A 100 -3.66 22.06 -12.66
CA ILE A 100 -2.50 21.18 -12.77
C ILE A 100 -1.46 21.50 -11.69
N GLU A 101 -1.12 22.78 -11.51
CA GLU A 101 -0.10 23.20 -10.55
C GLU A 101 -0.56 22.95 -9.10
N LEU A 102 -1.82 23.22 -8.78
CA LEU A 102 -2.40 22.87 -7.48
C LEU A 102 -2.31 21.37 -7.22
N GLY A 103 -2.78 20.55 -8.17
CA GLY A 103 -2.75 19.10 -8.03
C GLY A 103 -1.34 18.53 -7.93
N ALA A 104 -0.38 19.08 -8.67
CA ALA A 104 1.03 18.70 -8.59
C ALA A 104 1.65 19.00 -7.22
N GLN A 105 1.14 20.01 -6.52
CA GLN A 105 1.57 20.39 -5.16
C GLN A 105 0.69 19.75 -4.06
N GLY A 106 -0.25 18.87 -4.41
CA GLY A 106 -1.18 18.24 -3.45
C GLY A 106 -2.23 19.20 -2.87
N LEU A 107 -2.47 20.34 -3.51
CA LEU A 107 -3.40 21.37 -3.05
C LEU A 107 -4.76 21.21 -3.74
N VAL A 108 -5.84 21.55 -3.03
CA VAL A 108 -7.22 21.56 -3.55
C VAL A 108 -7.72 23.00 -3.67
N GLN A 109 -8.44 23.31 -4.75
CA GLN A 109 -9.07 24.62 -4.93
C GLN A 109 -10.23 24.76 -3.93
N VAL A 110 -10.03 25.52 -2.85
CA VAL A 110 -11.04 25.58 -1.80
C VAL A 110 -12.19 26.52 -2.13
N HIS A 111 -12.02 27.65 -2.82
CA HIS A 111 -13.08 28.59 -3.26
C HIS A 111 -12.54 29.45 -4.43
N PRO A 112 -13.37 30.22 -5.17
CA PRO A 112 -12.83 31.18 -6.14
C PRO A 112 -11.89 32.15 -5.42
N PRO A 113 -10.63 32.27 -5.85
CA PRO A 113 -9.65 33.07 -5.16
C PRO A 113 -10.05 34.55 -5.19
N ILE A 114 -9.78 35.27 -4.09
CA ILE A 114 -9.92 36.74 -4.00
C ILE A 114 -8.98 37.42 -5.02
N VAL A 115 -7.89 36.72 -5.35
CA VAL A 115 -6.86 37.10 -6.30
C VAL A 115 -7.13 36.42 -7.65
N SER A 116 -6.74 37.02 -8.77
CA SER A 116 -6.96 36.40 -10.08
C SER A 116 -6.22 35.06 -10.20
N ILE A 117 -6.79 34.11 -10.94
CA ILE A 117 -6.19 32.77 -11.13
C ILE A 117 -4.79 32.86 -11.73
N ALA A 118 -4.55 33.82 -12.64
CA ALA A 118 -3.23 34.09 -13.21
C ALA A 118 -2.20 34.48 -12.14
N GLU A 119 -2.60 35.30 -11.18
CA GLU A 119 -1.74 35.75 -10.10
C GLU A 119 -1.51 34.63 -9.07
N CYS A 120 -2.52 33.82 -8.77
CA CYS A 120 -2.35 32.61 -7.96
C CYS A 120 -1.38 31.61 -8.62
N LEU A 121 -1.50 31.38 -9.93
CA LEU A 121 -0.58 30.53 -10.69
C LEU A 121 0.85 31.09 -10.69
N ARG A 122 1.01 32.42 -10.81
CA ARG A 122 2.31 33.09 -10.70
C ARG A 122 2.95 32.81 -9.34
N ILE A 123 2.19 33.00 -8.25
CA ILE A 123 2.67 32.75 -6.88
C ILE A 123 3.04 31.27 -6.68
N LEU A 124 2.23 30.33 -7.17
CA LEU A 124 2.53 28.88 -7.08
C LEU A 124 3.84 28.53 -7.79
N ARG A 125 4.05 29.07 -8.99
CA ARG A 125 5.29 28.87 -9.76
C ARG A 125 6.50 29.53 -9.12
N GLU A 126 6.34 30.73 -8.57
CA GLU A 126 7.42 31.40 -7.83
C GLU A 126 7.82 30.61 -6.58
N LYS A 127 6.85 30.06 -5.84
CA LYS A 127 7.13 29.18 -4.71
C LYS A 127 7.82 27.89 -5.15
N ALA A 128 7.35 27.25 -6.23
CA ALA A 128 7.97 26.05 -6.78
C ALA A 128 9.42 26.34 -7.23
N ASN A 129 9.65 27.47 -7.91
CA ASN A 129 10.98 27.88 -8.37
C ASN A 129 11.91 28.30 -7.23
N ALA A 130 11.40 28.97 -6.21
CA ALA A 130 12.17 29.30 -5.00
C ALA A 130 12.59 28.01 -4.28
N CYS A 131 11.68 27.03 -4.17
CA CYS A 131 12.01 25.71 -3.63
C CYS A 131 13.09 25.01 -4.46
N ILE A 132 13.06 25.12 -5.80
CA ILE A 132 14.10 24.56 -6.68
C ILE A 132 15.44 25.30 -6.50
N LEU A 133 15.43 26.62 -6.34
CA LEU A 133 16.63 27.44 -6.15
C LEU A 133 17.27 27.26 -4.78
N ASP A 134 16.48 27.14 -3.71
CA ASP A 134 16.99 26.79 -2.37
C ASP A 134 17.59 25.38 -2.36
N ASN A 135 16.99 24.46 -3.12
CA ASN A 135 17.57 23.14 -3.38
C ASN A 135 18.88 23.18 -4.19
N LEU A 136 19.10 24.21 -5.03
CA LEU A 136 20.33 24.36 -5.82
C LEU A 136 21.42 25.13 -5.05
N ALA A 137 21.05 26.12 -4.24
CA ALA A 137 21.96 26.92 -3.43
C ALA A 137 22.61 26.10 -2.28
N LEU A 138 21.89 25.12 -1.73
CA LEU A 138 22.43 24.15 -0.78
C LEU A 138 23.23 23.00 -1.43
N ARG A 139 23.33 22.96 -2.77
CA ARG A 139 23.98 21.87 -3.53
C ARG A 139 25.34 22.19 -4.16
N LEU A 140 26.02 23.26 -3.74
CA LEU A 140 27.44 23.48 -4.07
C LEU A 140 28.42 22.67 -3.18
N ILE A 141 27.94 21.65 -2.47
CA ILE A 141 28.73 20.55 -1.90
C ILE A 141 28.27 19.25 -2.58
N PRO A 142 29.16 18.42 -3.15
CA PRO A 142 28.75 17.36 -4.06
C PRO A 142 28.19 16.17 -3.30
N GLN A 143 26.86 16.10 -3.17
CA GLN A 143 26.16 14.84 -2.88
C GLN A 143 25.02 14.62 -3.86
N ARG A 144 25.09 13.45 -4.50
CA ARG A 144 24.22 12.97 -5.57
C ARG A 144 22.83 12.64 -5.01
N LEU A 145 21.80 13.21 -5.60
CA LEU A 145 20.41 12.87 -5.31
C LEU A 145 20.05 11.52 -5.94
N SER A 146 19.62 10.57 -5.11
CA SER A 146 18.93 9.35 -5.52
C SER A 146 17.45 9.66 -5.78
N VAL A 147 17.12 9.88 -7.05
CA VAL A 147 15.74 9.79 -7.54
C VAL A 147 15.49 8.33 -7.87
N THR A 148 14.54 7.68 -7.19
CA THR A 148 14.04 6.36 -7.58
C THR A 148 13.16 6.49 -8.82
N LEU A 149 13.81 6.72 -9.95
CA LEU A 149 13.28 6.36 -11.26
C LEU A 149 13.74 4.93 -11.53
N SER A 150 12.84 4.06 -11.99
CA SER A 150 13.25 2.97 -12.86
C SER A 150 13.85 3.62 -14.11
N THR A 151 15.09 4.06 -14.03
CA THR A 151 15.89 4.36 -15.21
C THR A 151 16.25 3.00 -15.77
N GLY A 152 15.95 2.72 -17.03
CA GLY A 152 16.43 1.52 -17.74
C GLY A 152 17.96 1.46 -17.89
N LYS A 153 18.71 2.04 -16.95
CA LYS A 153 20.15 1.98 -16.79
C LYS A 153 20.42 1.40 -15.40
N GLU A 154 21.17 0.29 -15.36
CA GLU A 154 21.63 -0.34 -14.14
C GLU A 154 22.35 0.69 -13.24
N HIS A 155 22.08 0.63 -11.93
CA HIS A 155 22.81 1.44 -10.95
C HIS A 155 24.29 1.01 -10.97
N LEU A 156 25.24 1.96 -10.94
CA LEU A 156 26.69 1.66 -11.01
C LEU A 156 27.21 0.77 -9.87
N SER A 157 26.49 0.71 -8.74
CA SER A 157 26.76 -0.22 -7.63
C SER A 157 25.96 -1.54 -7.72
N ALA A 158 25.00 -1.64 -8.64
CA ALA A 158 24.22 -2.85 -8.90
C ALA A 158 24.77 -3.68 -10.07
N SER A 159 25.66 -3.11 -10.90
CA SER A 159 26.36 -3.88 -11.93
C SER A 159 27.33 -4.88 -11.27
N GLY A 160 26.83 -6.10 -11.04
CA GLY A 160 27.60 -7.22 -10.50
C GLY A 160 27.23 -7.67 -9.09
N SER A 161 26.37 -6.94 -8.37
CA SER A 161 25.96 -7.32 -7.00
C SER A 161 24.64 -8.08 -7.03
N GLN A 162 24.73 -9.40 -7.16
CA GLN A 162 23.60 -10.29 -6.94
C GLN A 162 23.50 -10.60 -5.43
N LEU A 163 22.38 -10.26 -4.80
CA LEU A 163 22.07 -10.79 -3.47
C LEU A 163 21.70 -12.26 -3.64
N VAL A 164 22.68 -13.15 -3.47
CA VAL A 164 22.45 -14.60 -3.47
C VAL A 164 22.40 -15.06 -2.02
N THR A 165 21.20 -15.26 -1.51
CA THR A 165 21.03 -15.93 -0.20
C THR A 165 21.09 -17.43 -0.40
N VAL A 166 22.18 -18.06 0.06
CA VAL A 166 22.32 -19.50 0.04
C VAL A 166 21.94 -20.05 1.41
N THR A 167 20.68 -20.43 1.58
CA THR A 167 20.22 -21.13 2.79
C THR A 167 20.71 -22.57 2.73
N ARG A 168 21.85 -22.88 3.37
CA ARG A 168 22.35 -24.25 3.45
C ARG A 168 21.64 -24.99 4.59
N ALA A 169 20.85 -26.02 4.25
CA ALA A 169 20.36 -26.96 5.25
C ALA A 169 21.57 -27.64 5.93
N PRO A 170 21.63 -27.69 7.27
CA PRO A 170 22.82 -28.10 8.00
C PRO A 170 23.20 -29.59 7.86
N ASP A 171 22.35 -30.45 7.25
CA ASP A 171 22.59 -31.89 7.26
C ASP A 171 22.77 -32.52 5.87
N LYS A 172 23.99 -33.01 5.61
CA LYS A 172 24.34 -33.81 4.42
C LYS A 172 23.82 -35.25 4.49
N ARG A 173 23.34 -35.72 5.65
CA ARG A 173 22.82 -37.09 5.84
C ARG A 173 21.37 -37.25 5.41
N LEU A 174 20.64 -36.16 5.21
CA LEU A 174 19.34 -36.16 4.55
C LEU A 174 19.56 -36.44 3.06
N SER A 175 19.56 -37.74 2.76
CA SER A 175 19.68 -38.34 1.43
C SER A 175 18.85 -37.63 0.35
N SER A 176 19.27 -37.82 -0.90
CA SER A 176 18.81 -37.25 -2.18
C SER A 176 17.31 -37.24 -2.52
N ARG A 177 16.40 -37.41 -1.56
CA ARG A 177 14.94 -37.47 -1.75
C ARG A 177 14.15 -36.55 -0.82
N ALA A 178 14.77 -35.71 0.00
CA ALA A 178 14.04 -34.71 0.78
C ALA A 178 13.68 -33.51 -0.12
N HIS A 179 12.38 -33.25 -0.29
CA HIS A 179 11.92 -31.99 -0.88
C HIS A 179 12.12 -30.91 0.18
N VAL A 180 13.14 -30.09 0.01
CA VAL A 180 13.36 -28.91 0.84
C VAL A 180 12.51 -27.79 0.26
N TYR A 181 11.50 -27.35 1.01
CA TYR A 181 10.76 -26.15 0.67
C TYR A 181 11.52 -24.95 1.22
N HIS A 182 11.81 -23.99 0.35
CA HIS A 182 12.41 -22.72 0.73
C HIS A 182 11.37 -21.62 0.58
N CYS A 183 11.07 -20.93 1.68
CA CYS A 183 10.32 -19.69 1.65
C CYS A 183 11.26 -18.55 2.03
N ALA A 184 11.21 -17.43 1.29
CA ALA A 184 11.98 -16.25 1.62
C ALA A 184 11.10 -15.00 1.55
N PHE A 185 11.16 -14.17 2.58
CA PHE A 185 10.54 -12.85 2.60
C PHE A 185 11.61 -11.78 2.66
N VAL A 186 11.42 -10.72 1.88
CA VAL A 186 12.32 -9.58 1.84
C VAL A 186 11.52 -8.33 2.19
N ASN A 187 12.00 -7.57 3.16
CA ASN A 187 11.43 -6.29 3.54
C ASN A 187 12.50 -5.20 3.50
N VAL A 188 12.16 -4.01 3.00
CA VAL A 188 13.12 -2.90 2.84
C VAL A 188 12.54 -1.65 3.50
N LEU A 189 13.35 -0.98 4.32
CA LEU A 189 13.03 0.31 4.91
C LEU A 189 14.23 1.24 4.83
N GLY A 190 14.21 2.17 3.87
CA GLY A 190 15.30 3.10 3.63
C GLY A 190 16.61 2.37 3.31
N ASP A 191 17.57 2.47 4.22
CA ASP A 191 18.89 1.83 4.17
C ASP A 191 18.90 0.40 4.70
N ARG A 192 17.78 -0.07 5.28
CA ARG A 192 17.70 -1.38 5.93
C ARG A 192 16.99 -2.41 5.09
N LEU A 193 17.51 -3.63 5.13
CA LEU A 193 17.01 -4.82 4.44
C LEU A 193 16.82 -5.93 5.48
N ALA A 194 15.62 -6.47 5.61
CA ALA A 194 15.35 -7.66 6.40
C ALA A 194 15.03 -8.83 5.49
N LEU A 195 15.66 -9.97 5.75
CA LEU A 195 15.46 -11.20 5.01
C LEU A 195 15.13 -12.34 5.97
N TYR A 196 13.97 -12.93 5.77
CA TYR A 196 13.59 -14.17 6.42
C TYR A 196 13.74 -15.30 5.43
N GLY A 197 14.36 -16.40 5.84
CA GLY A 197 14.47 -17.63 5.06
C GLY A 197 14.06 -18.82 5.91
N GLU A 198 13.20 -19.67 5.37
CA GLU A 198 12.77 -20.92 5.99
C GLU A 198 13.21 -22.11 5.14
N ALA A 199 13.57 -23.21 5.81
CA ALA A 199 13.87 -24.49 5.20
C ALA A 199 13.14 -25.60 6.00
N ALA A 200 12.17 -26.24 5.37
CA ALA A 200 11.48 -27.38 5.97
C ALA A 200 12.19 -28.71 5.64
N VAL A 201 12.43 -29.54 6.66
CA VAL A 201 12.92 -30.92 6.52
C VAL A 201 11.74 -31.89 6.59
N LYS A 202 11.81 -33.00 5.85
CA LYS A 202 10.74 -34.02 5.73
C LYS A 202 10.20 -34.58 7.05
N ASP A 203 10.96 -34.47 8.14
CA ASP A 203 10.59 -34.99 9.46
C ASP A 203 9.80 -33.98 10.31
N GLY A 204 9.28 -32.91 9.69
CA GLY A 204 8.50 -31.87 10.37
C GLY A 204 9.34 -30.80 11.09
N TYR A 205 10.66 -30.96 11.12
CA TYR A 205 11.55 -29.92 11.63
C TYR A 205 11.78 -28.84 10.57
N GLY A 206 11.30 -27.63 10.86
CA GLY A 206 11.64 -26.42 10.12
C GLY A 206 12.84 -25.73 10.76
N TYR A 207 13.72 -25.18 9.94
CA TYR A 207 14.70 -24.18 10.35
C TYR A 207 14.32 -22.86 9.72
N TRP A 208 14.46 -21.78 10.48
CA TRP A 208 14.31 -20.45 9.92
C TRP A 208 15.47 -19.56 10.36
N SER A 209 15.74 -18.55 9.54
CA SER A 209 16.74 -17.54 9.82
C SER A 209 16.19 -16.16 9.48
N LEU A 210 16.46 -15.19 10.34
CA LEU A 210 16.13 -13.79 10.15
C LEU A 210 17.41 -12.97 10.14
N HIS A 211 17.62 -12.26 9.04
CA HIS A 211 18.79 -11.42 8.78
C HIS A 211 18.34 -9.98 8.62
N VAL A 212 19.13 -9.04 9.14
CA VAL A 212 18.89 -7.60 8.98
C VAL A 212 20.19 -6.91 8.63
N TRP A 213 20.21 -6.13 7.54
CA TRP A 213 21.41 -5.51 7.00
C TRP A 213 21.19 -4.03 6.69
N ASN A 214 22.28 -3.25 6.70
CA ASN A 214 22.34 -1.94 6.06
C ASN A 214 22.98 -2.10 4.68
N TRP A 215 22.23 -1.85 3.61
CA TRP A 215 22.75 -2.06 2.25
C TRP A 215 23.68 -0.93 1.78
N HIS A 216 23.68 0.24 2.46
CA HIS A 216 24.57 1.36 2.14
C HIS A 216 25.96 1.25 2.77
N GLU A 217 26.09 0.57 3.92
CA GLU A 217 27.38 0.47 4.61
C GLU A 217 28.41 -0.33 3.81
N GLY A 218 27.97 -1.07 2.79
CA GLY A 218 28.83 -2.00 2.05
C GLY A 218 29.29 -3.11 2.98
N VAL A 219 29.33 -4.36 2.49
CA VAL A 219 29.90 -5.42 3.31
C VAL A 219 31.40 -5.12 3.44
N GLN A 220 31.83 -4.56 4.56
CA GLN A 220 33.23 -4.49 4.93
C GLN A 220 33.65 -5.93 5.22
N ALA A 221 34.16 -6.62 4.19
CA ALA A 221 34.43 -8.06 4.17
C ALA A 221 35.56 -8.52 5.11
N ASP A 222 36.00 -7.68 6.05
CA ASP A 222 37.25 -7.88 6.79
C ASP A 222 37.08 -8.49 8.19
N VAL A 223 35.85 -8.81 8.64
CA VAL A 223 35.65 -9.43 9.97
C VAL A 223 35.33 -10.92 9.85
N GLY A 224 36.35 -11.70 9.53
CA GLY A 224 36.34 -13.15 9.60
C GLY A 224 36.30 -13.65 11.05
N VAL A 225 35.11 -13.78 11.63
CA VAL A 225 34.90 -14.53 12.88
C VAL A 225 34.19 -15.83 12.56
N PHE A 226 34.92 -16.93 12.73
CA PHE A 226 34.43 -18.30 12.62
C PHE A 226 33.36 -18.59 13.68
N PHE A 227 32.18 -19.05 13.27
CA PHE A 227 31.35 -19.92 14.11
C PHE A 227 31.70 -21.37 13.78
N PRO A 228 32.37 -22.12 14.68
CA PRO A 228 32.62 -23.53 14.45
C PRO A 228 31.34 -24.31 14.75
N LEU A 229 30.41 -24.37 13.80
CA LEU A 229 29.64 -25.60 13.63
C LEU A 229 30.62 -26.59 12.98
N SER A 230 31.32 -27.35 13.82
CA SER A 230 32.38 -28.29 13.44
C SER A 230 31.91 -29.30 12.38
N PHE A 231 32.04 -28.93 11.10
CA PHE A 231 32.09 -29.86 9.98
C PHE A 231 33.50 -29.82 9.41
N LYS A 232 34.40 -30.59 10.04
CA LYS A 232 35.66 -31.00 9.43
C LYS A 232 35.32 -31.75 8.14
N ASN A 233 35.72 -31.23 6.97
CA ASN A 233 36.04 -31.98 5.73
C ASN A 233 35.74 -31.25 4.39
N SER A 234 35.75 -29.92 4.31
CA SER A 234 35.79 -29.26 2.99
C SER A 234 36.75 -28.07 2.94
N HIS A 235 37.78 -28.19 2.11
CA HIS A 235 38.85 -27.20 1.88
C HIS A 235 38.42 -26.01 0.99
N SER A 236 37.16 -25.60 0.98
CA SER A 236 36.73 -24.41 0.25
C SER A 236 36.63 -23.20 1.19
N THR A 237 37.68 -22.40 1.24
CA THR A 237 37.71 -21.07 1.86
C THR A 237 36.96 -20.08 0.99
N PHE A 238 35.63 -20.07 1.10
CA PHE A 238 34.84 -18.91 0.72
C PHE A 238 34.86 -17.91 1.90
N PRO A 239 35.02 -16.60 1.66
CA PRO A 239 34.86 -15.59 2.70
C PRO A 239 33.42 -15.67 3.20
N TYR A 240 33.22 -16.28 4.37
CA TYR A 240 31.92 -16.31 5.03
C TYR A 240 31.67 -14.91 5.59
N ILE A 241 30.63 -14.25 5.08
CA ILE A 241 30.08 -13.08 5.71
C ILE A 241 29.59 -13.54 7.09
N LYS A 242 30.00 -12.83 8.14
CA LYS A 242 29.49 -13.07 9.49
C LYS A 242 28.06 -12.55 9.54
N ASP A 243 27.14 -13.37 9.04
CA ASP A 243 25.72 -13.05 9.04
C ASP A 243 25.21 -13.12 10.47
N ILE A 244 24.95 -11.94 11.02
CA ILE A 244 24.35 -11.77 12.33
C ILE A 244 22.85 -12.02 12.16
N CYS A 245 22.47 -13.27 12.41
CA CYS A 245 21.11 -13.74 12.22
C CYS A 245 20.53 -14.32 13.51
N VAL A 246 19.21 -14.26 13.62
CA VAL A 246 18.46 -15.08 14.58
C VAL A 246 18.14 -16.40 13.88
N VAL A 247 18.56 -17.50 14.49
CA VAL A 247 18.17 -18.86 14.08
C VAL A 247 17.26 -19.42 15.16
N GLY A 248 16.11 -19.92 14.76
CA GLY A 248 15.21 -20.65 15.64
C GLY A 248 15.05 -22.10 15.18
N GLU A 249 14.85 -23.00 16.14
CA GLU A 249 14.44 -24.37 15.88
C GLU A 249 12.93 -24.52 16.13
N GLY A 250 12.27 -25.33 15.30
CA GLY A 250 10.89 -25.74 15.50
C GLY A 250 9.91 -25.17 14.46
N TYR A 251 8.65 -25.55 14.63
CA TYR A 251 7.56 -25.30 13.67
C TYR A 251 7.17 -23.82 13.46
N ARG A 252 7.90 -22.86 14.06
CA ARG A 252 7.54 -21.44 14.04
C ARG A 252 7.97 -20.82 12.72
N SER A 253 7.14 -20.98 11.70
CA SER A 253 7.31 -20.21 10.46
C SER A 253 6.84 -18.77 10.66
N PHE A 254 7.60 -17.79 10.19
CA PHE A 254 7.08 -16.44 10.03
C PHE A 254 6.17 -16.41 8.82
N SER A 255 4.95 -15.93 9.01
CA SER A 255 4.06 -15.62 7.91
C SER A 255 4.43 -14.27 7.27
N GLU A 256 5.04 -13.37 8.03
CA GLU A 256 5.46 -12.06 7.54
C GLU A 256 6.51 -11.39 8.43
N ILE A 257 7.33 -10.53 7.82
CA ILE A 257 8.22 -9.59 8.52
C ILE A 257 8.05 -8.17 7.97
N ARG A 258 8.08 -7.17 8.86
CA ARG A 258 7.88 -5.74 8.51
C ARG A 258 8.70 -4.85 9.43
N PHE A 259 9.38 -3.84 8.87
CA PHE A 259 9.89 -2.77 9.72
C PHE A 259 8.78 -1.83 10.17
N LEU A 260 8.76 -1.50 11.47
CA LEU A 260 7.96 -0.40 12.01
C LEU A 260 8.73 0.92 11.95
N THR A 261 10.02 0.84 12.26
CA THR A 261 11.01 1.91 12.22
C THR A 261 12.33 1.30 11.80
N LYS A 262 13.37 2.13 11.67
CA LYS A 262 14.71 1.60 11.41
C LYS A 262 15.15 0.68 12.55
N GLU A 263 14.74 0.97 13.78
CA GLU A 263 15.17 0.32 15.01
C GLU A 263 14.26 -0.86 15.42
N LYS A 264 13.07 -0.97 14.83
CA LYS A 264 12.06 -1.99 15.19
C LYS A 264 11.60 -2.77 13.99
N LEU A 265 11.71 -4.09 14.08
CA LEU A 265 11.16 -5.05 13.13
C LEU A 265 10.06 -5.86 13.81
N LEU A 266 8.93 -6.05 13.17
CA LEU A 266 7.89 -6.98 13.58
C LEU A 266 7.99 -8.26 12.75
N ALA A 267 7.90 -9.41 13.41
CA ALA A 267 7.60 -10.68 12.78
C ALA A 267 6.21 -11.15 13.20
N PHE A 268 5.49 -11.75 12.27
CA PHE A 268 4.26 -12.45 12.54
C PHE A 268 4.48 -13.95 12.37
N THR A 269 4.16 -14.74 13.38
CA THR A 269 4.36 -16.20 13.35
C THR A 269 3.10 -16.93 12.89
N SER A 270 3.27 -18.09 12.28
CA SER A 270 2.17 -19.01 11.94
C SER A 270 1.44 -19.57 13.16
N TYR A 271 1.90 -19.27 14.38
CA TYR A 271 1.27 -19.55 15.67
C TYR A 271 0.43 -18.40 16.23
N GLY A 272 0.24 -17.34 15.45
CA GLY A 272 -0.62 -16.24 15.89
C GLY A 272 0.08 -15.38 16.94
N HIS A 273 1.41 -15.31 16.85
CA HIS A 273 2.19 -14.39 17.68
C HIS A 273 2.69 -13.21 16.87
N ILE A 274 2.66 -12.04 17.48
CA ILE A 274 3.37 -10.85 17.01
C ILE A 274 4.64 -10.71 17.85
N GLU A 275 5.79 -10.68 17.17
CA GLU A 275 7.11 -10.65 17.78
C GLU A 275 7.87 -9.38 17.35
N PRO A 276 7.92 -8.34 18.20
CA PRO A 276 8.83 -7.22 17.98
C PRO A 276 10.28 -7.59 18.27
N TYR A 277 11.14 -7.25 17.33
CA TYR A 277 12.58 -7.33 17.38
C TYR A 277 13.17 -5.93 17.43
N ASP A 278 14.12 -5.76 18.34
CA ASP A 278 15.03 -4.63 18.37
C ASP A 278 16.19 -4.90 17.41
N VAL A 279 16.34 -4.02 16.43
CA VAL A 279 17.32 -4.12 15.35
C VAL A 279 18.16 -2.84 15.25
N GLU A 280 18.13 -1.96 16.26
CA GLU A 280 18.88 -0.70 16.27
C GLU A 280 20.37 -0.91 15.92
N ASP A 281 21.02 -1.83 16.64
CA ASP A 281 22.41 -2.21 16.48
C ASP A 281 22.57 -3.42 15.55
N LEU A 282 22.89 -3.15 14.28
CA LEU A 282 23.09 -4.17 13.25
C LEU A 282 24.37 -5.01 13.45
N SER A 283 25.24 -4.64 14.40
CA SER A 283 26.39 -5.46 14.80
C SER A 283 25.99 -6.61 15.75
N LYS A 284 24.74 -6.63 16.20
CA LYS A 284 24.17 -7.66 17.09
C LYS A 284 22.96 -8.33 16.44
N ALA A 285 22.71 -9.58 16.85
CA ALA A 285 21.56 -10.33 16.35
C ALA A 285 20.27 -9.60 16.73
N PRO A 286 19.25 -9.57 15.85
CA PRO A 286 17.94 -9.03 16.19
C PRO A 286 17.45 -9.57 17.54
N ARG A 287 17.16 -8.67 18.47
CA ARG A 287 16.79 -9.07 19.84
C ARG A 287 15.27 -9.11 19.97
N LEU A 288 14.72 -10.30 20.15
CA LEU A 288 13.30 -10.48 20.46
C LEU A 288 12.96 -9.75 21.78
N GLN A 289 11.93 -8.91 21.76
CA GLN A 289 11.53 -8.12 22.93
C GLN A 289 10.37 -8.76 23.70
N ALA A 290 9.39 -9.31 22.99
CA ALA A 290 8.24 -10.01 23.56
C ALA A 290 7.52 -10.84 22.50
N ARG A 291 6.61 -11.71 22.94
CA ARG A 291 5.73 -12.49 22.08
C ARG A 291 4.27 -12.26 22.44
N PHE A 292 3.60 -11.44 21.65
CA PHE A 292 2.20 -11.09 21.87
C PHE A 292 1.30 -12.15 21.24
N THR A 293 0.58 -12.90 22.08
CA THR A 293 -0.31 -13.98 21.64
C THR A 293 -1.67 -13.42 21.23
N LEU A 294 -2.12 -13.77 20.02
CA LEU A 294 -3.46 -13.48 19.53
C LEU A 294 -4.51 -14.43 20.13
N PRO A 295 -5.79 -14.06 20.11
CA PRO A 295 -6.85 -14.88 20.72
C PRO A 295 -7.29 -16.05 19.83
N TYR A 296 -6.65 -16.26 18.68
CA TYR A 296 -6.99 -17.29 17.71
C TYR A 296 -5.84 -18.26 17.52
N ASN A 297 -6.16 -19.55 17.51
CA ASN A 297 -5.22 -20.58 17.08
C ASN A 297 -5.08 -20.49 15.55
N SER A 298 -3.93 -19.99 15.12
CA SER A 298 -3.62 -19.47 13.79
C SER A 298 -3.37 -20.51 12.72
N SER A 299 -3.62 -21.79 12.97
CA SER A 299 -3.41 -22.84 11.97
C SER A 299 -4.17 -22.58 10.66
N ASN A 300 -5.24 -21.78 10.71
CA ASN A 300 -6.01 -21.33 9.54
C ASN A 300 -5.91 -19.83 9.24
N MET A 301 -5.09 -19.06 9.96
CA MET A 301 -4.89 -17.64 9.66
C MET A 301 -3.85 -17.50 8.56
N HIS A 302 -4.31 -17.57 7.31
CA HIS A 302 -3.55 -17.02 6.20
C HIS A 302 -3.69 -15.49 6.28
N LEU A 303 -2.73 -14.80 6.90
CA LEU A 303 -2.77 -13.35 6.93
C LEU A 303 -2.55 -12.80 5.52
N TYR A 304 -3.38 -11.83 5.14
CA TYR A 304 -3.25 -11.06 3.90
C TYR A 304 -2.09 -10.04 3.90
N GLY A 305 -1.14 -10.22 4.80
CA GLY A 305 -0.10 -9.25 5.06
C GLY A 305 -0.57 -8.15 6.01
N ILE A 306 0.37 -7.62 6.77
CA ILE A 306 0.32 -6.33 7.44
C ILE A 306 0.22 -5.31 6.32
N GLN A 307 -0.99 -4.85 6.04
CA GLN A 307 -1.18 -3.73 5.14
C GLN A 307 -0.65 -2.48 5.82
N TYR A 308 0.60 -2.18 5.53
CA TYR A 308 1.18 -0.86 5.67
C TYR A 308 1.07 -0.20 4.31
N PRO A 309 0.52 1.01 4.18
CA PRO A 309 0.80 1.77 2.97
C PRO A 309 2.34 1.88 2.93
N PRO A 310 3.00 1.65 1.78
CA PRO A 310 4.36 2.10 1.64
C PRO A 310 4.31 3.58 1.97
N VAL A 311 4.84 3.96 3.14
CA VAL A 311 5.05 5.37 3.43
C VAL A 311 5.93 5.80 2.27
N LEU A 312 5.41 6.63 1.38
CA LEU A 312 6.26 7.31 0.43
C LEU A 312 7.19 8.14 1.31
N HIS A 313 8.34 7.57 1.66
CA HIS A 313 9.35 8.16 2.54
C HIS A 313 9.97 9.43 1.93
N SER A 314 9.37 9.98 0.87
CA SER A 314 9.65 11.32 0.36
C SER A 314 9.34 12.44 1.38
N ALA A 315 8.87 12.12 2.59
CA ALA A 315 8.93 13.04 3.71
C ALA A 315 10.37 13.52 3.99
N SER A 316 11.44 12.79 3.59
CA SER A 316 12.80 13.35 3.67
C SER A 316 13.00 14.55 2.74
N SER A 317 12.33 14.58 1.57
CA SER A 317 12.38 15.74 0.67
C SER A 317 11.56 16.92 1.18
N CYS A 318 10.51 16.66 1.98
CA CYS A 318 9.65 17.70 2.57
C CYS A 318 9.99 18.02 4.04
N ALA A 319 10.97 17.34 4.65
CA ALA A 319 11.37 17.57 6.05
C ALA A 319 11.89 19.00 6.27
N HIS A 320 12.52 19.59 5.24
CA HIS A 320 12.98 20.98 5.25
C HIS A 320 11.86 22.00 5.08
N LEU A 321 10.67 21.59 4.64
CA LEU A 321 9.51 22.46 4.47
C LEU A 321 8.69 22.60 5.76
N ALA A 322 8.94 21.76 6.78
CA ALA A 322 8.42 21.98 8.12
C ALA A 322 9.37 22.87 8.91
N THR A 323 8.84 23.94 9.51
CA THR A 323 9.51 24.57 10.65
C THR A 323 9.60 23.56 11.79
N PRO A 324 10.68 23.54 12.60
CA PRO A 324 10.92 22.54 13.65
C PRO A 324 9.74 22.29 14.61
N ASP A 325 8.87 23.29 14.78
CA ASP A 325 7.71 23.22 15.68
C ASP A 325 6.38 22.91 14.97
N ASN A 326 6.36 22.88 13.63
CA ASN A 326 5.21 22.44 12.84
C ASN A 326 5.46 21.00 12.40
N HIS A 327 5.24 20.06 13.32
CA HIS A 327 4.92 18.71 12.91
C HIS A 327 3.79 18.80 11.89
N TRP A 328 3.99 18.24 10.70
CA TRP A 328 2.91 18.09 9.73
C TRP A 328 1.75 17.45 10.48
N ILE A 329 0.57 18.07 10.44
CA ILE A 329 -0.66 17.52 11.03
C ILE A 329 -0.97 16.11 10.43
N TRP A 330 -0.27 15.76 9.35
CA TRP A 330 -0.60 14.74 8.37
C TRP A 330 0.30 13.51 8.41
N THR A 331 1.57 13.63 8.86
CA THR A 331 2.43 12.45 9.02
C THR A 331 2.14 11.77 10.34
N THR A 332 1.39 10.66 10.30
CA THR A 332 1.16 9.87 11.51
C THR A 332 2.51 9.36 12.04
N ASN A 333 2.82 9.73 13.29
CA ASN A 333 3.91 9.15 14.03
C ASN A 333 3.83 7.62 13.88
N THR A 334 4.96 6.96 13.65
CA THR A 334 5.00 5.49 13.50
C THR A 334 4.31 4.76 14.65
N ALA A 335 4.37 5.33 15.86
CA ALA A 335 3.66 4.84 17.03
C ALA A 335 2.13 4.98 16.95
N ASP A 336 1.60 5.96 16.23
CA ASP A 336 0.15 6.21 16.12
C ASP A 336 -0.52 5.47 14.96
N ARG A 337 0.26 4.69 14.21
CA ARG A 337 -0.24 3.88 13.11
C ARG A 337 -0.98 2.66 13.63
N VAL A 338 -1.75 2.04 12.74
CA VAL A 338 -2.43 0.77 13.03
C VAL A 338 -1.90 -0.35 12.15
N LEU A 339 -1.93 -1.56 12.70
CA LEU A 339 -1.67 -2.82 12.02
C LEU A 339 -3.00 -3.52 11.81
N CYS A 340 -3.29 -3.94 10.59
CA CYS A 340 -4.47 -4.72 10.29
C CYS A 340 -4.08 -6.18 10.09
N LEU A 341 -4.73 -7.08 10.83
CA LEU A 341 -4.63 -8.52 10.66
C LEU A 341 -5.99 -9.05 10.20
N SER A 342 -6.03 -9.66 9.03
CA SER A 342 -7.23 -10.27 8.46
C SER A 342 -6.94 -11.69 8.01
N ASN A 343 -7.91 -12.59 8.20
CA ASN A 343 -7.84 -13.96 7.71
C ASN A 343 -8.23 -14.07 6.22
N ARG A 344 -7.80 -15.15 5.55
CA ARG A 344 -8.22 -15.53 4.21
C ARG A 344 -9.65 -16.05 4.21
N GLY A 345 -10.60 -15.12 4.13
CA GLY A 345 -12.02 -15.43 4.03
C GLY A 345 -12.88 -14.55 4.95
N PRO A 346 -14.14 -14.94 5.20
CA PRO A 346 -15.01 -14.27 6.16
C PRO A 346 -14.49 -14.54 7.57
N GLY A 347 -13.57 -13.70 8.03
CA GLY A 347 -12.98 -13.78 9.35
C GLY A 347 -12.98 -12.43 10.06
N PRO A 348 -12.59 -12.41 11.35
CA PRO A 348 -12.40 -11.16 12.06
C PRO A 348 -11.26 -10.35 11.45
N LEU A 349 -11.49 -9.05 11.26
CA LEU A 349 -10.45 -8.06 11.02
C LEU A 349 -10.03 -7.47 12.37
N PHE A 350 -8.78 -7.70 12.76
CA PHE A 350 -8.18 -7.05 13.92
C PHE A 350 -7.39 -5.82 13.47
N VAL A 351 -7.73 -4.67 14.04
CA VAL A 351 -6.95 -3.43 13.93
C VAL A 351 -6.23 -3.22 15.25
N ILE A 352 -4.91 -3.20 15.25
CA ILE A 352 -4.05 -3.14 16.44
C ILE A 352 -3.24 -1.85 16.39
N THR A 353 -3.18 -1.09 17.48
CA THR A 353 -2.33 0.10 17.53
C THR A 353 -0.84 -0.28 17.56
N ALA A 354 -0.03 0.35 16.71
CA ALA A 354 1.41 0.13 16.69
C ALA A 354 2.11 0.65 17.95
N ARG A 355 1.49 1.59 18.68
CA ARG A 355 2.02 2.22 19.91
C ARG A 355 2.45 1.19 20.95
N LEU A 356 1.74 0.06 21.00
CA LEU A 356 2.03 -1.11 21.81
C LEU A 356 3.49 -1.57 21.71
N PHE A 357 4.10 -1.47 20.52
CA PHE A 357 5.46 -1.96 20.25
C PHE A 357 6.56 -0.90 20.48
N PHE A 358 6.18 0.31 20.87
CA PHE A 358 7.10 1.41 21.18
C PHE A 358 7.20 1.71 22.67
N MET A 359 6.31 1.14 23.48
CA MET A 359 6.33 1.34 24.93
C MET A 359 7.12 0.25 25.66
N ASN A 360 7.54 0.56 26.88
CA ASN A 360 8.09 -0.44 27.78
C ASN A 360 6.97 -1.40 28.19
N ILE A 361 7.14 -2.69 27.88
CA ILE A 361 6.14 -3.71 28.21
C ILE A 361 6.16 -3.92 29.73
N PRO A 362 5.05 -3.71 30.43
CA PRO A 362 4.99 -3.90 31.87
C PRO A 362 5.34 -5.35 32.24
N PRO A 363 6.21 -5.59 33.25
CA PRO A 363 6.54 -6.95 33.70
C PRO A 363 5.30 -7.77 34.09
N SER A 364 4.24 -7.11 34.58
CA SER A 364 2.97 -7.74 34.95
C SER A 364 2.15 -8.27 33.77
N TRP A 365 2.52 -7.94 32.53
CA TRP A 365 1.84 -8.45 31.35
C TRP A 365 2.34 -9.81 30.91
N PHE A 366 3.57 -10.17 31.27
CA PHE A 366 4.17 -11.44 30.86
C PHE A 366 3.48 -12.60 31.57
N ASP A 367 3.29 -13.68 30.81
CA ASP A 367 2.75 -14.92 31.34
C ASP A 367 3.80 -15.59 32.23
N ALA A 368 3.50 -15.69 33.53
CA ALA A 368 4.35 -16.35 34.51
C ALA A 368 4.55 -17.85 34.21
N THR A 369 3.71 -18.44 33.36
CA THR A 369 3.81 -19.84 32.92
C THR A 369 4.63 -20.01 31.62
N SER A 370 5.04 -18.92 30.98
CA SER A 370 5.86 -18.97 29.76
C SER A 370 7.26 -19.48 30.08
N GLU A 371 7.70 -20.54 29.40
CA GLU A 371 9.04 -21.11 29.59
C GLU A 371 10.18 -20.11 29.35
N ASP A 372 10.00 -19.20 28.38
CA ASP A 372 10.99 -18.18 28.05
C ASP A 372 10.75 -16.84 28.76
N GLY A 373 9.67 -16.71 29.54
CA GLY A 373 9.27 -15.45 30.18
C GLY A 373 8.96 -14.29 29.23
N LEU A 374 8.81 -14.55 27.91
CA LEU A 374 8.59 -13.51 26.90
C LEU A 374 7.16 -13.49 26.34
N SER A 375 6.35 -14.51 26.63
CA SER A 375 4.96 -14.56 26.17
C SER A 375 4.09 -13.54 26.90
N VAL A 376 3.26 -12.83 26.14
CA VAL A 376 2.26 -11.87 26.63
C VAL A 376 0.88 -12.34 26.16
N PRO A 377 0.01 -12.83 27.05
CA PRO A 377 -1.27 -13.43 26.66
C PRO A 377 -2.26 -12.35 26.22
N TRP A 378 -3.16 -12.70 25.31
CA TRP A 378 -4.15 -11.77 24.75
C TRP A 378 -4.90 -10.97 25.82
N SER A 379 -5.31 -11.60 26.92
CA SER A 379 -6.03 -10.96 28.02
C SER A 379 -5.29 -9.77 28.65
N SER A 380 -3.96 -9.78 28.63
CA SER A 380 -3.14 -8.71 29.22
C SER A 380 -2.99 -7.47 28.33
N TRP A 381 -2.94 -7.66 27.00
CA TRP A 381 -2.60 -6.57 26.06
C TRP A 381 -3.68 -6.31 25.01
N GLY A 382 -4.36 -7.36 24.53
CA GLY A 382 -5.18 -7.35 23.33
C GLY A 382 -6.42 -6.45 23.42
N PRO A 383 -7.32 -6.63 24.41
CA PRO A 383 -8.60 -5.92 24.45
C PRO A 383 -8.49 -4.41 24.32
N GLN A 384 -7.53 -3.77 25.00
CA GLN A 384 -7.39 -2.31 25.01
C GLN A 384 -6.61 -1.75 23.80
N ASN A 385 -5.79 -2.58 23.17
CA ASN A 385 -4.91 -2.17 22.07
C ASN A 385 -5.39 -2.62 20.70
N SER A 386 -6.58 -3.20 20.62
CA SER A 386 -7.14 -3.70 19.37
C SER A 386 -8.62 -3.37 19.21
N ARG A 387 -9.08 -3.41 17.95
CA ARG A 387 -10.49 -3.42 17.56
C ARG A 387 -10.74 -4.57 16.61
N CYS A 388 -11.81 -5.32 16.84
CA CYS A 388 -12.24 -6.39 15.96
C CYS A 388 -13.48 -5.98 15.16
N PHE A 389 -13.53 -6.35 13.88
CA PHE A 389 -14.67 -6.13 12.99
C PHE A 389 -15.05 -7.41 12.26
N SER A 390 -16.35 -7.61 12.05
CA SER A 390 -16.85 -8.55 11.05
C SER A 390 -16.78 -7.90 9.67
N GLY A 391 -15.90 -8.36 8.80
CA GLY A 391 -15.81 -7.85 7.43
C GLY A 391 -14.43 -8.00 6.81
N SER A 392 -14.38 -7.68 5.52
CA SER A 392 -13.14 -7.70 4.73
C SER A 392 -12.38 -6.38 4.89
N LEU A 393 -11.06 -6.47 4.99
CA LEU A 393 -10.17 -5.32 4.88
C LEU A 393 -10.05 -4.92 3.40
N HIS A 394 -10.27 -3.64 3.09
CA HIS A 394 -10.05 -3.12 1.74
C HIS A 394 -8.83 -2.22 1.63
N GLY A 395 -8.50 -1.51 2.71
CA GLY A 395 -7.24 -0.79 2.79
C GLY A 395 -6.93 -0.37 4.22
N ALA A 396 -5.65 -0.29 4.54
CA ALA A 396 -5.15 0.34 5.76
C ALA A 396 -4.08 1.37 5.39
N GLY A 397 -4.12 2.52 6.05
CA GLY A 397 -3.28 3.68 5.74
C GLY A 397 -3.01 4.52 6.98
N GLY A 398 -1.78 4.49 7.51
CA GLY A 398 -1.43 5.27 8.71
C GLY A 398 -2.26 4.86 9.92
N SER A 399 -3.15 5.75 10.40
CA SER A 399 -4.11 5.49 11.47
C SER A 399 -5.52 5.14 10.96
N ARG A 400 -5.74 5.04 9.65
CA ARG A 400 -7.06 4.85 9.04
C ARG A 400 -7.19 3.45 8.45
N VAL A 401 -8.39 2.91 8.57
CA VAL A 401 -8.76 1.62 7.98
C VAL A 401 -10.03 1.81 7.20
N VAL A 402 -10.06 1.28 5.98
CA VAL A 402 -11.21 1.26 5.11
C VAL A 402 -11.72 -0.16 4.97
N SER A 403 -13.00 -0.33 5.26
CA SER A 403 -13.75 -1.57 5.10
C SER A 403 -15.08 -1.30 4.42
N PHE A 404 -15.78 -2.37 4.07
CA PHE A 404 -17.15 -2.28 3.58
C PHE A 404 -18.12 -2.65 4.69
N ALA A 405 -19.14 -1.82 4.88
CA ALA A 405 -20.31 -2.16 5.67
C ALA A 405 -21.35 -2.79 4.73
N LYS A 406 -21.65 -4.08 4.95
CA LYS A 406 -22.77 -4.73 4.26
C LYS A 406 -24.08 -4.15 4.79
N LEU A 407 -24.96 -3.72 3.88
CA LEU A 407 -26.31 -3.27 4.23
C LEU A 407 -27.18 -4.44 4.70
N ASN A 408 -26.99 -5.61 4.10
CA ASN A 408 -27.70 -6.85 4.41
C ASN A 408 -26.70 -8.00 4.57
N ASN A 409 -27.00 -8.93 5.49
CA ASN A 409 -26.08 -10.03 5.84
C ASN A 409 -26.15 -11.24 4.91
N TYR A 410 -27.00 -11.24 3.88
CA TYR A 410 -27.40 -12.47 3.20
C TYR A 410 -26.72 -12.72 1.85
N ASN A 411 -26.44 -11.69 1.04
CA ASN A 411 -25.87 -11.90 -0.29
C ASN A 411 -24.58 -11.09 -0.52
N ASP A 412 -23.59 -11.71 -1.17
CA ASP A 412 -22.34 -11.03 -1.58
C ASP A 412 -22.54 -10.00 -2.71
N GLN A 413 -23.72 -10.00 -3.34
CA GLN A 413 -24.12 -9.00 -4.33
C GLN A 413 -24.82 -7.77 -3.72
N ASP A 414 -25.08 -7.80 -2.40
CA ASP A 414 -25.73 -6.68 -1.76
C ASP A 414 -24.86 -5.41 -1.87
N PRO A 415 -25.49 -4.25 -2.11
CA PRO A 415 -24.77 -2.98 -2.11
C PRO A 415 -23.98 -2.82 -0.82
N VAL A 416 -22.73 -2.37 -0.94
CA VAL A 416 -21.86 -2.11 0.20
C VAL A 416 -21.66 -0.62 0.38
N LEU A 417 -21.61 -0.18 1.63
CA LEU A 417 -21.23 1.19 1.97
C LEU A 417 -19.76 1.23 2.33
N LEU A 418 -19.08 2.28 1.88
CA LEU A 418 -17.71 2.52 2.30
C LEU A 418 -17.67 2.95 3.76
N ARG A 419 -16.93 2.23 4.59
CA ARG A 419 -16.74 2.52 6.01
C ARG A 419 -15.27 2.86 6.25
N MET A 420 -15.02 4.08 6.73
CA MET A 420 -13.72 4.51 7.19
C MET A 420 -13.70 4.56 8.72
N MET A 421 -12.62 4.02 9.28
CA MET A 421 -12.36 3.96 10.72
C MET A 421 -11.04 4.66 10.97
N ASP A 422 -11.06 5.82 11.61
CA ASP A 422 -9.87 6.61 11.93
C ASP A 422 -9.49 6.44 13.40
N PHE A 423 -8.37 5.75 13.63
CA PHE A 423 -7.80 5.46 14.94
C PHE A 423 -6.82 6.55 15.42
N ASN A 424 -6.76 7.70 14.73
CA ASN A 424 -5.94 8.81 15.16
C ASN A 424 -6.37 9.28 16.57
N THR A 425 -5.47 9.12 17.54
CA THR A 425 -5.75 9.44 18.95
C THR A 425 -6.15 10.90 19.15
N SER A 426 -5.57 11.83 18.38
CA SER A 426 -5.91 13.25 18.44
C SER A 426 -7.29 13.52 17.85
N ALA A 427 -7.66 12.86 16.74
CA ALA A 427 -8.99 12.98 16.16
C ALA A 427 -10.05 12.43 17.13
N VAL A 428 -9.82 11.23 17.68
CA VAL A 428 -10.68 10.61 18.70
C VAL A 428 -10.85 11.50 19.94
N ALA A 429 -9.77 12.14 20.39
CA ALA A 429 -9.80 13.07 21.52
C ALA A 429 -10.62 14.34 21.24
N ARG A 430 -10.51 14.89 20.02
CA ARG A 430 -11.31 16.07 19.60
C ARG A 430 -12.79 15.74 19.40
N GLY A 431 -13.14 14.48 19.20
CA GLY A 431 -14.53 14.07 18.99
C GLY A 431 -15.14 14.57 17.69
N ILE A 432 -14.33 14.77 16.65
CA ILE A 432 -14.81 15.21 15.34
C ILE A 432 -15.44 13.99 14.63
N GLY A 433 -16.77 13.95 14.58
CA GLY A 433 -17.54 12.85 13.98
C GLY A 433 -18.06 11.84 15.00
N LYS A 434 -18.51 10.66 14.53
CA LYS A 434 -19.04 9.60 15.39
C LYS A 434 -17.89 8.84 16.04
N VAL A 435 -17.57 9.16 17.28
CA VAL A 435 -16.58 8.41 18.06
C VAL A 435 -17.21 7.12 18.59
N VAL A 436 -16.62 5.98 18.27
CA VAL A 436 -17.00 4.67 18.80
C VAL A 436 -16.05 4.30 19.92
N ARG A 437 -16.58 4.09 21.13
CA ARG A 437 -15.81 3.74 22.34
C ARG A 437 -16.27 2.44 22.97
N GLU A 438 -17.48 2.03 22.64
CA GLU A 438 -18.13 0.83 23.13
C GLU A 438 -17.32 -0.40 22.73
N ALA A 439 -17.36 -1.44 23.56
CA ALA A 439 -16.68 -2.69 23.24
C ALA A 439 -17.28 -3.32 21.98
N THR A 440 -16.44 -3.97 21.16
CA THR A 440 -16.92 -4.92 20.15
C THR A 440 -16.53 -6.32 20.57
N THR A 441 -17.54 -7.17 20.73
CA THR A 441 -17.37 -8.61 20.93
C THR A 441 -17.61 -9.33 19.62
N TYR A 442 -16.58 -10.01 19.13
CA TYR A 442 -16.68 -10.91 18.01
C TYR A 442 -16.95 -12.32 18.53
N HIS A 443 -18.01 -12.93 18.01
CA HIS A 443 -18.34 -14.32 18.25
C HIS A 443 -17.93 -15.11 17.02
N SER A 444 -17.04 -16.08 17.21
CA SER A 444 -16.66 -16.95 16.11
C SER A 444 -17.82 -17.86 15.71
N PHE A 445 -17.85 -18.27 14.44
CA PHE A 445 -18.94 -19.08 13.90
C PHE A 445 -18.92 -20.53 14.40
N ASN A 446 -17.79 -21.03 14.91
CA ASN A 446 -17.75 -22.37 15.50
C ASN A 446 -18.27 -22.31 16.94
N LYS A 447 -19.24 -23.17 17.26
CA LYS A 447 -19.99 -23.14 18.53
C LYS A 447 -19.15 -23.31 19.80
N ASP A 448 -17.92 -23.79 19.66
CA ASP A 448 -16.98 -24.03 20.77
C ASP A 448 -15.90 -22.95 20.90
N GLU A 449 -15.96 -21.88 20.10
CA GLU A 449 -14.87 -20.89 20.00
C GLU A 449 -15.01 -19.68 20.95
N MET A 450 -13.82 -19.22 21.35
CA MET A 450 -13.56 -18.05 22.18
C MET A 450 -14.23 -16.78 21.63
N SER A 451 -15.05 -16.12 22.47
CA SER A 451 -15.51 -14.75 22.19
C SER A 451 -14.38 -13.76 22.47
N VAL A 452 -14.12 -12.86 21.51
CA VAL A 452 -13.05 -11.87 21.65
C VAL A 452 -13.65 -10.49 21.80
N THR A 453 -13.37 -9.82 22.92
CA THR A 453 -13.84 -8.45 23.18
C THR A 453 -12.70 -7.45 23.04
N THR A 454 -12.96 -6.35 22.34
CA THR A 454 -11.98 -5.32 21.94
C THR A 454 -12.53 -3.91 22.16
N TYR A 455 -11.65 -2.94 22.45
CA TYR A 455 -12.02 -1.61 22.96
C TYR A 455 -11.30 -0.43 22.30
N LEU A 456 -10.38 -0.64 21.35
CA LEU A 456 -9.63 0.47 20.75
C LEU A 456 -10.60 1.49 20.09
N PRO A 457 -10.61 2.75 20.56
CA PRO A 457 -11.57 3.75 20.10
C PRO A 457 -11.17 4.31 18.73
N TYR A 458 -12.16 4.72 17.94
CA TYR A 458 -11.96 5.30 16.61
C TYR A 458 -13.09 6.24 16.24
N ILE A 459 -12.86 7.09 15.23
CA ILE A 459 -13.90 7.84 14.55
C ILE A 459 -14.41 7.02 13.38
N GLU A 460 -15.72 6.86 13.31
CA GLU A 460 -16.41 6.22 12.20
C GLU A 460 -16.95 7.27 11.22
N ALA A 461 -16.64 7.08 9.94
CA ALA A 461 -17.30 7.75 8.83
C ALA A 461 -17.83 6.70 7.86
N ILE A 462 -19.12 6.76 7.57
CA ILE A 462 -19.76 5.88 6.59
C ILE A 462 -20.15 6.77 5.40
N SER A 463 -19.70 6.39 4.20
CA SER A 463 -20.09 7.07 2.98
C SER A 463 -21.56 6.83 2.69
N SER A 464 -22.23 7.85 2.14
CA SER A 464 -23.56 7.69 1.55
C SER A 464 -23.52 7.02 0.17
N CYS A 465 -22.33 6.85 -0.41
CA CYS A 465 -22.16 6.19 -1.70
C CYS A 465 -22.33 4.69 -1.55
N ILE A 466 -23.29 4.16 -2.29
CA ILE A 466 -23.49 2.73 -2.49
C ILE A 466 -22.49 2.28 -3.57
N LEU A 467 -21.68 1.29 -3.23
CA LEU A 467 -20.72 0.68 -4.13
C LEU A 467 -21.20 -0.73 -4.47
N HIS A 468 -21.07 -1.10 -5.74
CA HIS A 468 -21.22 -2.48 -6.17
C HIS A 468 -19.91 -3.22 -5.89
N ASN A 469 -20.00 -4.49 -5.47
CA ASN A 469 -18.87 -5.28 -4.97
C ASN A 469 -17.86 -5.70 -6.07
N ASN A 470 -17.96 -5.11 -7.26
CA ASN A 470 -17.12 -5.43 -8.41
C ASN A 470 -15.79 -4.68 -8.26
N ALA A 471 -14.94 -5.27 -7.41
CA ALA A 471 -13.51 -5.03 -7.20
C ALA A 471 -13.03 -3.56 -7.30
N LEU A 472 -13.07 -2.85 -6.18
CA LEU A 472 -12.38 -1.58 -6.02
C LEU A 472 -10.97 -1.83 -5.45
N SER A 473 -9.95 -1.32 -6.12
CA SER A 473 -8.64 -1.12 -5.48
C SER A 473 -8.69 0.19 -4.70
N PHE A 474 -8.12 0.21 -3.51
CA PHE A 474 -8.04 1.40 -2.68
C PHE A 474 -6.60 1.84 -2.58
N ALA A 475 -6.34 3.09 -2.92
CA ALA A 475 -5.12 3.77 -2.52
C ALA A 475 -5.49 4.74 -1.40
N LEU A 476 -4.97 4.49 -0.21
CA LEU A 476 -5.08 5.43 0.90
C LEU A 476 -3.81 6.27 0.91
N ASP A 477 -3.94 7.55 0.64
CA ASP A 477 -2.91 8.51 1.06
C ASP A 477 -3.23 9.02 2.47
N GLU A 478 -2.30 9.76 3.08
CA GLU A 478 -2.46 10.25 4.46
C GLU A 478 -3.62 11.28 4.60
N GLU A 479 -4.14 11.82 3.50
CA GLU A 479 -5.12 12.91 3.45
C GLU A 479 -6.48 12.49 2.83
N GLN A 480 -6.50 11.47 1.96
CA GLN A 480 -7.60 11.12 1.08
C GLN A 480 -7.66 9.61 0.80
N VAL A 481 -8.90 9.14 0.61
CA VAL A 481 -9.17 7.80 0.09
C VAL A 481 -9.31 7.93 -1.43
N ALA A 482 -8.30 7.49 -2.18
CA ALA A 482 -8.43 7.33 -3.62
C ALA A 482 -9.13 5.98 -3.91
N LEU A 483 -10.35 6.08 -4.43
CA LEU A 483 -11.09 4.95 -4.97
C LEU A 483 -10.59 4.67 -6.39
N LEU A 484 -9.99 3.52 -6.61
CA LEU A 484 -9.65 3.03 -7.94
C LEU A 484 -10.67 1.96 -8.33
N GLU A 485 -11.63 2.35 -9.15
CA GLU A 485 -12.58 1.42 -9.75
C GLU A 485 -11.86 0.52 -10.75
N GLN A 486 -11.91 -0.80 -10.52
CA GLN A 486 -11.49 -1.75 -11.54
C GLN A 486 -12.56 -1.72 -12.62
N SER A 487 -12.29 -1.07 -13.75
CA SER A 487 -13.19 -1.20 -14.90
C SER A 487 -13.20 -2.67 -15.30
N GLU A 488 -14.37 -3.30 -15.29
CA GLU A 488 -14.54 -4.59 -15.95
C GLU A 488 -14.10 -4.43 -17.41
N CYS A 489 -12.97 -5.02 -17.80
CA CYS A 489 -12.76 -5.37 -19.20
C CYS A 489 -13.82 -6.42 -19.53
N ILE A 490 -14.98 -5.99 -20.02
CA ILE A 490 -15.99 -6.88 -20.58
C ILE A 490 -15.34 -7.54 -21.80
N SER A 491 -14.84 -8.77 -21.64
CA SER A 491 -14.47 -9.59 -22.77
C SER A 491 -15.73 -10.10 -23.45
N THR A 492 -16.35 -9.29 -24.32
CA THR A 492 -17.33 -9.82 -25.28
C THR A 492 -16.60 -10.59 -26.37
N CYS A 493 -16.33 -11.87 -26.13
CA CYS A 493 -16.07 -12.85 -27.19
C CYS A 493 -17.23 -13.85 -27.21
N GLN A 494 -18.30 -13.50 -27.90
CA GLN A 494 -19.13 -14.48 -28.61
C GLN A 494 -19.35 -13.94 -30.03
N VAL A 495 -18.47 -14.37 -30.94
CA VAL A 495 -18.79 -14.39 -32.36
C VAL A 495 -19.64 -15.63 -32.56
N ASN A 496 -20.94 -15.45 -32.76
CA ASN A 496 -21.79 -16.51 -33.30
C ASN A 496 -21.49 -16.61 -34.79
N ASP A 497 -20.83 -17.70 -35.19
CA ASP A 497 -20.71 -18.09 -36.59
C ASP A 497 -22.11 -18.33 -37.17
N VAL A 498 -22.43 -17.56 -38.22
CA VAL A 498 -23.55 -17.83 -39.11
C VAL A 498 -23.15 -19.00 -40.01
N GLN A 499 -23.74 -20.19 -39.77
CA GLN A 499 -23.68 -21.28 -40.74
C GLN A 499 -24.55 -20.92 -41.95
N HIS A 500 -23.91 -20.73 -43.11
CA HIS A 500 -24.57 -20.86 -44.39
C HIS A 500 -24.75 -22.35 -44.72
N LEU A 501 -25.99 -22.77 -44.95
CA LEU A 501 -26.33 -24.03 -45.62
C LEU A 501 -26.05 -23.89 -47.14
N PRO A 502 -25.54 -24.93 -47.82
CA PRO A 502 -25.48 -24.96 -49.27
C PRO A 502 -26.84 -25.35 -49.88
N GLU A 503 -27.03 -24.94 -51.14
CA GLU A 503 -28.22 -25.19 -51.99
C GLU A 503 -28.66 -26.65 -52.08
#